data_AF-A0A812ZR44-F1
#
_entry.id   AF-A0A812ZR44-F1
#
_cell.length_a   1.000
_cell.length_b   1.000
_cell.length_c   1.000
_cell.angle_alpha   90.00
_cell.angle_beta   90.00
_cell.angle_gamma   90.00
#
_symmetry.space_group_name_H-M   'P 1'
#
loop_
_entity.id
_entity.type
_entity.pdbx_description
1 polymer ?
#
loop_
_entity_poly.entity_id
_entity_poly.type
_entity_poly.pdbx_seq_one_letter_code
_entity_poly.pdbx_strand_id
1 'polypeptide(L)'
;MGGGRDEQSVYPFYKVNIHEARAAAHVARSLPFLVFVTIVGLLIFGVFWNAVLLLTVTATLNVAMWLWVVSTAVFCMLGVDAAEEQLEKARVEASSGPCEVESQDNVRHTIVLPNYKEDSGILETTLESLSEARGSAHFIVVLAMEDREAEGRDKAAKMEAKFKDKFFKIFSTHHPQKLQERHLDGTECPELPGKASNVKWAVKQVCKENKISDRDVLTVCDADVIMHPNYFEYISSEFVKLKEDKSHLHTMWQAPQLPWRNFYESPVVSRVWGYISSLWEFGGVSSVMYGWHHMVFSAYSLPLELARDVECWDGDVIAEDHHAFLKAWFYSAYMMSQKKEEDVVPRLVRVKPVMLPAKSTSVNSPVSYWSSWEERWQQAKRHAQGVAEVSYAALAAWDMLGSVPVTSFGIRFMWMLFKVAAA
;
A
#
# COMPACT_ATOMS: atom_id res chain seq x y z
N MET A 1 10.65 -40.24 -31.91
CA MET A 1 11.45 -39.50 -30.91
C MET A 1 11.33 -38.02 -31.23
N GLY A 2 10.34 -37.36 -30.64
CA GLY A 2 10.10 -35.93 -30.80
C GLY A 2 9.59 -35.41 -29.48
N GLY A 3 10.51 -35.16 -28.54
CA GLY A 3 10.19 -34.46 -27.31
C GLY A 3 9.96 -33.00 -27.65
N GLY A 4 8.72 -32.54 -27.50
CA GLY A 4 8.39 -31.13 -27.51
C GLY A 4 9.25 -30.43 -26.47
N ARG A 5 9.88 -29.32 -26.86
CA ARG A 5 10.41 -28.36 -25.90
C ARG A 5 9.20 -27.76 -25.20
N ASP A 6 8.99 -28.12 -23.93
CA ASP A 6 8.12 -27.36 -23.05
C ASP A 6 8.59 -25.89 -23.11
N GLU A 7 7.69 -24.98 -23.49
CA GLU A 7 7.90 -23.54 -23.34
C GLU A 7 8.22 -23.29 -21.85
N GLN A 8 9.48 -23.00 -21.52
CA GLN A 8 9.87 -22.67 -20.15
C GLN A 8 9.13 -21.39 -19.75
N SER A 9 8.06 -21.53 -18.97
CA SER A 9 7.36 -20.42 -18.34
C SER A 9 8.37 -19.63 -17.51
N VAL A 10 8.44 -18.32 -17.71
CA VAL A 10 9.29 -17.42 -16.91
C VAL A 10 8.99 -17.67 -15.43
N TYR A 11 10.02 -17.72 -14.60
CA TYR A 11 9.86 -17.89 -13.15
C TYR A 11 9.01 -16.74 -12.58
N PRO A 12 7.96 -17.03 -11.78
CA PRO A 12 7.05 -16.00 -11.25
C PRO A 12 7.70 -15.24 -10.10
N PHE A 13 8.72 -14.44 -10.40
CA PHE A 13 9.55 -13.73 -9.41
C PHE A 13 8.77 -12.73 -8.53
N TYR A 14 7.55 -12.37 -8.90
CA TYR A 14 6.65 -11.52 -8.08
C TYR A 14 5.93 -12.28 -6.96
N LYS A 15 5.97 -13.62 -6.95
CA LYS A 15 5.39 -14.47 -5.91
C LYS A 15 6.42 -14.99 -4.91
N VAL A 16 7.67 -14.57 -5.03
CA VAL A 16 8.75 -15.01 -4.15
C VAL A 16 8.49 -14.56 -2.73
N ASN A 17 8.93 -15.35 -1.76
CA ASN A 17 8.81 -15.00 -0.36
C ASN A 17 10.16 -15.09 0.35
N ILE A 18 10.46 -14.13 1.22
CA ILE A 18 11.72 -14.10 1.97
C ILE A 18 11.81 -15.25 2.98
N HIS A 19 10.70 -15.86 3.37
CA HIS A 19 10.61 -17.01 4.27
C HIS A 19 10.88 -18.36 3.58
N GLU A 20 11.10 -18.38 2.26
CA GLU A 20 11.56 -19.56 1.52
C GLU A 20 12.89 -20.13 2.07
N ALA A 21 13.07 -21.45 1.96
CA ALA A 21 14.23 -22.19 2.46
C ALA A 21 15.44 -22.14 1.51
N ARG A 22 15.28 -21.65 0.28
CA ARG A 22 16.38 -21.57 -0.69
C ARG A 22 17.44 -20.55 -0.27
N ALA A 23 18.69 -20.80 -0.69
CA ALA A 23 19.84 -19.97 -0.34
C ALA A 23 19.67 -18.49 -0.73
N ALA A 24 19.06 -18.21 -1.89
CA ALA A 24 18.80 -16.84 -2.34
C ALA A 24 17.94 -16.04 -1.35
N ALA A 25 16.88 -16.66 -0.80
CA ALA A 25 16.02 -16.04 0.20
C ALA A 25 16.74 -15.81 1.54
N HIS A 26 17.63 -16.72 1.95
CA HIS A 26 18.49 -16.51 3.12
C HIS A 26 19.46 -15.33 2.95
N VAL A 27 20.09 -15.22 1.77
CA VAL A 27 20.98 -14.10 1.46
C VAL A 27 20.20 -12.79 1.43
N ALA A 28 19.04 -12.76 0.75
CA ALA A 28 18.19 -11.58 0.66
C ALA A 28 17.74 -11.08 2.05
N ARG A 29 17.29 -11.97 2.95
CA ARG A 29 16.93 -11.64 4.34
C ARG A 29 18.08 -11.03 5.15
N SER A 30 19.31 -11.43 4.85
CA SER A 30 20.50 -10.91 5.56
C SER A 30 20.91 -9.52 5.08
N LEU A 31 20.45 -9.08 3.91
CA LEU A 31 20.90 -7.85 3.26
C LEU A 31 20.77 -6.60 4.14
N PRO A 32 19.61 -6.31 4.78
CA PRO A 32 19.51 -5.13 5.64
C PRO A 32 20.51 -5.14 6.81
N PHE A 33 20.70 -6.31 7.43
CA PHE A 33 21.66 -6.47 8.51
C PHE A 33 23.10 -6.31 8.04
N LEU A 34 23.45 -6.89 6.89
CA LEU A 34 24.77 -6.74 6.29
C LEU A 34 25.08 -5.28 5.95
N VAL A 35 24.11 -4.54 5.40
CA VAL A 35 24.25 -3.10 5.13
C VAL A 35 24.49 -2.34 6.44
N PHE A 36 23.70 -2.61 7.47
CA PHE A 36 23.86 -1.98 8.78
C PHE A 36 25.23 -2.25 9.40
N VAL A 37 25.63 -3.52 9.51
CA VAL A 37 26.93 -3.91 10.09
C VAL A 37 28.09 -3.35 9.29
N THR A 38 27.97 -3.30 7.96
CA THR A 38 29.01 -2.71 7.10
C THR A 38 29.16 -1.22 7.38
N ILE A 39 28.06 -0.46 7.41
CA ILE A 39 28.10 1.00 7.68
C ILE A 39 28.66 1.26 9.08
N VAL A 40 28.16 0.57 10.11
CA VAL A 40 28.64 0.73 11.49
C VAL A 40 30.10 0.31 11.63
N GLY A 41 30.51 -0.79 10.98
CA GLY A 41 31.89 -1.26 10.96
C GLY A 41 32.84 -0.26 10.31
N LEU A 42 32.44 0.34 9.18
CA LEU A 42 33.21 1.40 8.52
C LEU A 42 33.34 2.66 9.41
N LEU A 43 32.28 3.03 10.14
CA LEU A 43 32.32 4.14 11.09
C LEU A 43 33.27 3.86 12.25
N ILE A 44 33.15 2.69 12.89
CA ILE A 44 34.04 2.28 14.00
C ILE A 44 35.50 2.23 13.52
N PHE A 45 35.75 1.60 12.37
CA PHE A 45 37.10 1.56 11.80
C PHE A 45 37.63 2.96 11.49
N GLY A 46 36.78 3.84 10.94
CA GLY A 46 37.13 5.23 10.67
C GLY A 46 37.50 6.01 11.94
N VAL A 47 36.77 5.82 13.04
CA VAL A 47 37.05 6.48 14.34
C VAL A 47 38.44 6.16 14.86
N PHE A 48 38.87 4.89 14.77
CA PHE A 48 40.10 4.44 15.41
C PHE A 48 41.32 4.43 14.48
N TRP A 49 41.13 4.24 13.16
CA TRP A 49 42.23 4.02 12.22
C TRP A 49 42.26 4.97 11.02
N ASN A 50 41.14 5.57 10.60
CA ASN A 50 41.12 6.39 9.38
C ASN A 50 40.07 7.51 9.43
N ALA A 51 40.51 8.71 9.85
CA ALA A 51 39.65 9.89 9.92
C ALA A 51 39.04 10.29 8.57
N VAL A 52 39.74 10.08 7.44
CA VAL A 52 39.21 10.39 6.11
C VAL A 52 38.02 9.48 5.80
N LEU A 53 38.13 8.18 6.06
CA LEU A 53 37.02 7.24 5.89
C LEU A 53 35.80 7.65 6.74
N LEU A 54 36.02 7.98 8.03
CA LEU A 54 34.95 8.44 8.92
C LEU A 54 34.23 9.66 8.35
N LEU A 55 34.99 10.68 7.93
CA LEU A 55 34.45 11.90 7.36
C LEU A 55 33.73 11.62 6.04
N THR A 56 34.26 10.77 5.16
CA THR A 56 33.61 10.40 3.91
C THR A 56 32.28 9.70 4.14
N VAL A 57 32.25 8.65 4.97
CA VAL A 57 31.02 7.89 5.27
C VAL A 57 29.99 8.81 5.92
N THR A 58 30.39 9.62 6.91
CA THR A 58 29.49 10.56 7.58
C THR A 58 28.96 11.63 6.62
N ALA A 59 29.82 12.18 5.76
CA ALA A 59 29.42 13.14 4.74
C ALA A 59 28.43 12.52 3.75
N THR A 60 28.66 11.29 3.29
CA THR A 60 27.74 10.57 2.39
C THR A 60 26.37 10.36 3.05
N LEU A 61 26.33 9.87 4.29
CA LEU A 61 25.08 9.65 5.03
C LEU A 61 24.35 10.98 5.27
N ASN A 62 25.08 12.03 5.63
CA ASN A 62 24.51 13.37 5.85
C ASN A 62 23.95 13.96 4.55
N VAL A 63 24.68 13.87 3.44
CA VAL A 63 24.20 14.33 2.12
C VAL A 63 22.96 13.54 1.70
N ALA A 64 22.94 12.22 1.86
CA ALA A 64 21.78 11.39 1.54
C ALA A 64 20.54 11.80 2.37
N MET A 65 20.73 11.99 3.69
CA MET A 65 19.67 12.45 4.58
C MET A 65 19.15 13.84 4.18
N TRP A 66 20.03 14.80 3.92
CA TRP A 66 19.62 16.16 3.53
C TRP A 66 18.97 16.20 2.15
N LEU A 67 19.45 15.42 1.18
CA LEU A 67 18.80 15.28 -0.11
C LEU A 67 17.37 14.77 0.07
N TRP A 68 17.19 13.73 0.88
CA TRP A 68 15.87 13.19 1.19
C TRP A 68 14.98 14.26 1.86
N VAL A 69 15.41 14.84 2.98
CA VAL A 69 14.64 15.86 3.74
C VAL A 69 14.29 17.07 2.88
N VAL A 70 15.25 17.63 2.13
CA VAL A 70 15.02 18.82 1.30
C VAL A 70 14.12 18.47 0.12
N SER A 71 14.30 17.31 -0.51
CA SER A 71 13.44 16.89 -1.62
C SER A 71 11.99 16.72 -1.17
N THR A 72 11.74 16.05 -0.04
CA THR A 72 10.41 15.93 0.55
C THR A 72 9.80 17.29 0.89
N ALA A 73 10.58 18.21 1.49
CA ALA A 73 10.10 19.56 1.78
C ALA A 73 9.73 20.34 0.51
N VAL A 74 10.54 20.23 -0.55
CA VAL A 74 10.24 20.83 -1.86
C VAL A 74 8.97 20.24 -2.46
N PHE A 75 8.82 18.92 -2.47
CA PHE A 75 7.60 18.29 -2.99
C PHE A 75 6.36 18.60 -2.16
N CYS A 76 6.49 18.80 -0.85
CA CYS A 76 5.40 19.33 -0.04
C CYS A 76 5.00 20.72 -0.53
N MET A 77 5.95 21.65 -0.69
CA MET A 77 5.62 23.01 -1.16
C MET A 77 4.96 23.00 -2.54
N LEU A 78 5.49 22.21 -3.48
CA LEU A 78 4.94 22.08 -4.83
C LEU A 78 3.57 21.38 -4.84
N GLY A 79 3.35 20.43 -3.94
CA GLY A 79 2.10 19.69 -3.82
C GLY A 79 0.94 20.49 -3.23
N VAL A 80 1.21 21.60 -2.52
CA VAL A 80 0.17 22.47 -1.94
C VAL A 80 -0.72 23.03 -3.04
N ASP A 81 -0.13 23.58 -4.11
CA ASP A 81 -0.89 24.17 -5.21
C ASP A 81 -1.83 23.13 -5.87
N ALA A 82 -1.33 21.90 -6.06
CA ALA A 82 -2.12 20.80 -6.59
C ALA A 82 -3.26 20.36 -5.65
N ALA A 83 -3.01 20.35 -4.35
CA ALA A 83 -4.03 20.06 -3.34
C ALA A 83 -5.10 21.16 -3.28
N GLU A 84 -4.70 22.43 -3.31
CA GLU A 84 -5.63 23.56 -3.34
C GLU A 84 -6.52 23.52 -4.59
N GLU A 85 -5.94 23.28 -5.78
CA GLU A 85 -6.70 23.14 -7.01
C GLU A 85 -7.71 21.99 -6.94
N GLN A 86 -7.30 20.83 -6.42
CA GLN A 86 -8.16 19.66 -6.32
C GLN A 86 -9.27 19.84 -5.27
N LEU A 87 -8.96 20.49 -4.14
CA LEU A 87 -9.95 20.84 -3.12
C LEU A 87 -10.96 21.86 -3.64
N GLU A 88 -10.53 22.86 -4.42
CA GLU A 88 -11.43 23.85 -4.97
C GLU A 88 -12.38 23.23 -6.01
N LYS A 89 -11.88 22.35 -6.88
CA LYS A 89 -12.72 21.55 -7.77
C LYS A 89 -13.76 20.73 -6.99
N ALA A 90 -13.31 20.05 -5.93
CA ALA A 90 -14.21 19.26 -5.09
C ALA A 90 -15.30 20.11 -4.40
N ARG A 91 -14.97 21.36 -4.00
CA ARG A 91 -15.94 22.32 -3.42
C ARG A 91 -16.94 22.81 -4.46
N VAL A 92 -16.49 23.15 -5.66
CA VAL A 92 -17.36 23.56 -6.76
C VAL A 92 -18.33 22.44 -7.10
N GLU A 93 -17.82 21.22 -7.24
CA GLU A 93 -18.64 20.03 -7.48
C GLU A 93 -19.64 19.80 -6.33
N ALA A 94 -19.21 19.96 -5.07
CA ALA A 94 -20.07 19.89 -3.88
C ALA A 94 -21.24 20.89 -3.95
N SER A 95 -20.98 22.10 -4.43
CA SER A 95 -21.97 23.17 -4.54
C SER A 95 -22.98 22.98 -5.69
N SER A 96 -22.61 22.26 -6.75
CA SER A 96 -23.49 21.99 -7.89
C SER A 96 -24.57 20.93 -7.64
N GLY A 97 -24.69 20.42 -6.41
CA GLY A 97 -25.61 19.35 -6.04
C GLY A 97 -25.06 17.96 -6.39
N PRO A 98 -25.78 16.87 -6.08
CA PRO A 98 -25.42 15.55 -6.54
C PRO A 98 -25.53 15.53 -8.07
N CYS A 99 -24.39 15.48 -8.73
CA CYS A 99 -24.37 15.17 -10.15
C CYS A 99 -24.75 13.69 -10.25
N GLU A 100 -25.97 13.39 -10.67
CA GLU A 100 -26.32 12.05 -11.16
C GLU A 100 -25.49 11.83 -12.43
N VAL A 101 -24.23 11.44 -12.24
CA VAL A 101 -23.43 10.93 -13.34
C VAL A 101 -23.98 9.53 -13.63
N GLU A 102 -25.12 9.48 -14.32
CA GLU A 102 -25.55 8.34 -15.12
C GLU A 102 -24.53 8.12 -16.25
N SER A 103 -23.31 7.73 -15.89
CA SER A 103 -22.34 7.25 -16.87
C SER A 103 -22.56 5.75 -17.06
N GLN A 104 -22.62 5.32 -18.32
CA GLN A 104 -22.62 3.91 -18.72
C GLN A 104 -21.39 3.12 -18.21
N ASP A 105 -20.46 3.78 -17.53
CA ASP A 105 -19.18 3.30 -17.02
C ASP A 105 -19.11 3.14 -15.49
N ASN A 106 -20.26 3.18 -14.79
CA ASN A 106 -20.38 3.18 -13.33
C ASN A 106 -19.32 2.29 -12.63
N VAL A 107 -18.28 2.93 -12.09
CA VAL A 107 -17.15 2.28 -11.43
C VAL A 107 -17.63 1.80 -10.07
N ARG A 108 -17.44 0.52 -9.79
CA ARG A 108 -17.89 -0.10 -8.54
C ARG A 108 -16.74 -0.08 -7.54
N HIS A 109 -16.96 0.58 -6.41
CA HIS A 109 -15.98 0.67 -5.33
C HIS A 109 -16.23 -0.43 -4.31
N THR A 110 -15.27 -1.33 -4.18
CA THR A 110 -15.21 -2.28 -3.06
C THR A 110 -14.25 -1.73 -2.01
N ILE A 111 -14.73 -1.50 -0.80
CA ILE A 111 -13.95 -0.89 0.28
C ILE A 111 -13.76 -1.93 1.36
N VAL A 112 -12.52 -2.35 1.59
CA VAL A 112 -12.15 -3.32 2.63
C VAL A 112 -11.60 -2.58 3.84
N LEU A 113 -12.31 -2.72 4.97
CA LEU A 113 -11.94 -2.13 6.26
C LEU A 113 -11.44 -3.25 7.19
N PRO A 114 -10.12 -3.51 7.26
CA PRO A 114 -9.55 -4.41 8.25
C PRO A 114 -9.77 -3.85 9.65
N ASN A 115 -10.33 -4.69 10.52
CA ASN A 115 -10.71 -4.33 11.87
C ASN A 115 -10.30 -5.45 12.84
N TYR A 116 -9.53 -5.10 13.86
CA TYR A 116 -9.24 -5.99 14.98
C TYR A 116 -9.13 -5.18 16.27
N LYS A 117 -10.04 -5.46 17.22
CA LYS A 117 -10.12 -4.79 18.53
C LYS A 117 -10.29 -3.26 18.49
N GLU A 118 -10.55 -2.68 17.33
CA GLU A 118 -10.90 -1.27 17.21
C GLU A 118 -12.22 -0.98 17.93
N ASP A 119 -12.31 0.24 18.46
CA ASP A 119 -13.51 0.72 19.12
C ASP A 119 -14.68 0.77 18.14
N SER A 120 -15.87 0.35 18.59
CA SER A 120 -17.06 0.30 17.72
C SER A 120 -17.45 1.69 17.22
N GLY A 121 -17.24 2.73 18.03
CA GLY A 121 -17.53 4.12 17.65
C GLY A 121 -16.57 4.66 16.60
N ILE A 122 -15.30 4.23 16.61
CA ILE A 122 -14.32 4.59 15.56
C ILE A 122 -14.79 4.04 14.22
N LEU A 123 -15.13 2.74 14.17
CA LEU A 123 -15.64 2.08 12.97
C LEU A 123 -16.96 2.69 12.49
N GLU A 124 -17.87 2.97 13.42
CA GLU A 124 -19.16 3.61 13.14
C GLU A 124 -18.97 5.00 12.50
N THR A 125 -18.08 5.83 13.04
CA THR A 125 -17.75 7.15 12.45
C THR A 125 -17.20 7.01 11.04
N THR A 126 -16.35 6.01 10.79
CA THR A 126 -15.78 5.75 9.47
C THR A 126 -16.87 5.33 8.49
N LEU A 127 -17.81 4.46 8.90
CA LEU A 127 -18.96 4.07 8.09
C LEU A 127 -19.94 5.24 7.85
N GLU A 128 -20.15 6.11 8.83
CA GLU A 128 -20.93 7.34 8.65
C GLU A 128 -20.30 8.23 7.58
N SER A 129 -18.98 8.48 7.69
CA SER A 129 -18.27 9.25 6.67
C SER A 129 -18.33 8.61 5.28
N LEU A 130 -18.26 7.29 5.18
CA LEU A 130 -18.42 6.59 3.90
C LEU A 130 -19.85 6.71 3.35
N SER A 131 -20.86 6.74 4.23
CA SER A 131 -22.26 6.91 3.82
C SER A 131 -22.55 8.30 3.27
N GLU A 132 -21.81 9.31 3.74
CA GLU A 132 -21.86 10.70 3.28
C GLU A 132 -21.00 10.97 2.03
N ALA A 133 -20.08 10.05 1.71
CA ALA A 133 -19.25 10.18 0.52
C ALA A 133 -20.08 10.07 -0.76
N ARG A 134 -19.61 10.75 -1.81
CA ARG A 134 -20.29 10.75 -3.10
C ARG A 134 -20.19 9.38 -3.77
N GLY A 135 -21.34 8.87 -4.22
CA GLY A 135 -21.45 7.54 -4.79
C GLY A 135 -21.59 6.41 -3.76
N SER A 136 -21.86 6.72 -2.48
CA SER A 136 -22.02 5.73 -1.41
C SER A 136 -23.03 4.62 -1.73
N ALA A 137 -24.10 4.96 -2.45
CA ALA A 137 -25.10 4.00 -2.94
C ALA A 137 -24.56 2.90 -3.86
N HIS A 138 -23.34 3.07 -4.41
CA HIS A 138 -22.66 2.09 -5.27
C HIS A 138 -21.52 1.35 -4.56
N PHE A 139 -21.28 1.61 -3.27
CA PHE A 139 -20.18 1.00 -2.54
C PHE A 139 -20.52 -0.41 -2.07
N ILE A 140 -19.54 -1.31 -2.22
CA ILE A 140 -19.50 -2.60 -1.55
C ILE A 140 -18.55 -2.45 -0.37
N VAL A 141 -19.09 -2.34 0.84
CA VAL A 141 -18.29 -2.21 2.07
C VAL A 141 -18.08 -3.58 2.69
N VAL A 142 -16.82 -3.91 2.97
CA VAL A 142 -16.40 -5.20 3.52
C VAL A 142 -15.74 -4.96 4.86
N LEU A 143 -16.40 -5.41 5.93
CA LEU A 143 -15.83 -5.41 7.28
C LEU A 143 -14.94 -6.65 7.40
N ALA A 144 -13.63 -6.47 7.28
CA ALA A 144 -12.66 -7.55 7.39
C ALA A 144 -12.33 -7.76 8.87
N MET A 145 -12.99 -8.75 9.49
CA MET A 145 -12.88 -9.10 10.90
C MET A 145 -11.99 -10.32 11.09
N GLU A 146 -11.49 -10.52 12.31
CA GLU A 146 -10.76 -11.74 12.66
C GLU A 146 -11.57 -12.64 13.62
N ASP A 147 -11.60 -13.96 13.39
CA ASP A 147 -12.31 -14.91 14.27
C ASP A 147 -11.71 -14.96 15.69
N ARG A 148 -10.50 -14.43 15.89
CA ARG A 148 -9.89 -14.29 17.22
C ARG A 148 -10.49 -13.14 18.05
N GLU A 149 -11.24 -12.24 17.44
CA GLU A 149 -11.96 -11.18 18.16
C GLU A 149 -13.30 -11.74 18.68
N ALA A 150 -13.39 -11.99 19.99
CA ALA A 150 -14.57 -12.61 20.61
C ALA A 150 -15.88 -11.86 20.30
N GLU A 151 -15.83 -10.52 20.28
CA GLU A 151 -16.99 -9.65 20.00
C GLU A 151 -17.12 -9.24 18.53
N GLY A 152 -16.23 -9.74 17.65
CA GLY A 152 -16.11 -9.28 16.27
C GLY A 152 -17.37 -9.56 15.44
N ARG A 153 -17.99 -10.73 15.62
CA ARG A 153 -19.22 -11.11 14.90
C ARG A 153 -20.42 -10.24 15.28
N ASP A 154 -20.62 -10.01 16.57
CA ASP A 154 -21.72 -9.19 17.07
C ASP A 154 -21.54 -7.72 16.68
N LYS A 155 -20.30 -7.22 16.74
CA LYS A 155 -19.94 -5.87 16.29
C LYS A 155 -20.22 -5.69 14.80
N ALA A 156 -19.76 -6.61 13.96
CA ALA A 156 -20.00 -6.58 12.53
C ALA A 156 -21.50 -6.66 12.18
N ALA A 157 -22.25 -7.56 12.80
CA ALA A 157 -23.69 -7.71 12.57
C ALA A 157 -24.47 -6.43 12.92
N LYS A 158 -24.08 -5.73 14.00
CA LYS A 158 -24.67 -4.42 14.36
C LYS A 158 -24.40 -3.36 13.30
N MET A 159 -23.16 -3.28 12.82
CA MET A 159 -22.78 -2.32 11.78
C MET A 159 -23.46 -2.62 10.44
N GLU A 160 -23.50 -3.89 10.03
CA GLU A 160 -24.24 -4.32 8.84
C GLU A 160 -25.71 -3.93 8.92
N ALA A 161 -26.37 -4.18 10.06
CA ALA A 161 -27.77 -3.82 10.25
C ALA A 161 -27.99 -2.29 10.21
N LYS A 162 -27.09 -1.50 10.81
CA LYS A 162 -27.19 -0.03 10.85
C LYS A 162 -27.00 0.60 9.47
N PHE A 163 -26.08 0.08 8.64
CA PHE A 163 -25.69 0.71 7.37
C PHE A 163 -26.20 -0.01 6.12
N LYS A 164 -27.03 -1.06 6.26
CA LYS A 164 -27.56 -1.87 5.16
C LYS A 164 -28.15 -1.04 4.02
N ASP A 165 -28.91 0.01 4.35
CA ASP A 165 -29.63 0.83 3.37
C ASP A 165 -28.80 2.02 2.85
N LYS A 166 -27.55 2.17 3.30
CA LYS A 166 -26.65 3.28 2.90
C LYS A 166 -25.71 2.92 1.76
N PHE A 167 -25.45 1.63 1.57
CA PHE A 167 -24.48 1.11 0.60
C PHE A 167 -25.15 0.13 -0.36
N PHE A 168 -24.52 -0.14 -1.50
CA PHE A 168 -25.00 -1.18 -2.41
C PHE A 168 -25.00 -2.56 -1.72
N LYS A 169 -23.91 -2.85 -1.00
CA LYS A 169 -23.78 -4.05 -0.17
C LYS A 169 -22.84 -3.72 0.99
N ILE A 170 -23.21 -4.16 2.19
CA ILE A 170 -22.30 -4.22 3.33
C ILE A 170 -22.33 -5.65 3.89
N PHE A 171 -21.16 -6.21 4.16
CA PHE A 171 -21.04 -7.53 4.75
C PHE A 171 -19.68 -7.69 5.44
N SER A 172 -19.60 -8.64 6.37
CA SER A 172 -18.37 -8.98 7.05
C SER A 172 -17.74 -10.27 6.55
N THR A 173 -16.42 -10.32 6.65
CA THR A 173 -15.63 -11.53 6.47
C THR A 173 -14.89 -11.82 7.77
N HIS A 174 -14.67 -13.09 8.07
CA HIS A 174 -13.98 -13.50 9.29
C HIS A 174 -12.76 -14.33 8.92
N HIS A 175 -11.57 -13.80 9.16
CA HIS A 175 -10.30 -14.50 8.97
C HIS A 175 -10.18 -15.64 10.01
N PRO A 176 -10.09 -16.92 9.57
CA PRO A 176 -9.95 -18.06 10.47
C PRO A 176 -8.59 -18.08 11.17
N GLN A 177 -8.56 -18.62 12.37
CA GLN A 177 -7.31 -18.84 13.09
C GLN A 177 -6.49 -19.98 12.48
N LYS A 178 -5.15 -19.89 12.59
CA LYS A 178 -4.19 -20.96 12.28
C LYS A 178 -4.12 -21.36 10.80
N LEU A 179 -4.43 -20.44 9.89
CA LEU A 179 -4.12 -20.64 8.47
C LEU A 179 -2.61 -20.70 8.24
N GLN A 180 -2.22 -21.34 7.15
CA GLN A 180 -0.83 -21.45 6.70
C GLN A 180 -0.65 -20.63 5.42
N GLU A 181 0.45 -19.90 5.34
CA GLU A 181 1.00 -19.31 4.13
C GLU A 181 1.85 -20.34 3.40
N ARG A 182 1.72 -20.42 2.08
CA ARG A 182 2.50 -21.36 1.26
C ARG A 182 3.35 -20.59 0.27
N HIS A 183 4.64 -20.87 0.26
CA HIS A 183 5.61 -20.20 -0.60
C HIS A 183 5.84 -20.96 -1.91
N LEU A 184 6.51 -20.32 -2.87
CA LEU A 184 6.78 -20.91 -4.19
C LEU A 184 7.66 -22.17 -4.13
N ASP A 185 8.59 -22.24 -3.19
CA ASP A 185 9.48 -23.39 -3.01
C ASP A 185 8.81 -24.59 -2.32
N GLY A 186 7.52 -24.48 -1.99
CA GLY A 186 6.73 -25.51 -1.34
C GLY A 186 6.85 -25.51 0.19
N THR A 187 7.62 -24.59 0.78
CA THR A 187 7.61 -24.38 2.23
C THR A 187 6.31 -23.71 2.67
N GLU A 188 5.96 -23.92 3.94
CA GLU A 188 4.76 -23.34 4.54
C GLU A 188 5.10 -22.76 5.91
N CYS A 189 4.44 -21.67 6.29
CA CYS A 189 4.54 -21.09 7.61
C CYS A 189 3.15 -20.63 8.12
N PRO A 190 2.93 -20.50 9.43
CA PRO A 190 1.68 -19.96 9.94
C PRO A 190 1.48 -18.51 9.47
N GLU A 191 0.28 -18.17 9.01
CA GLU A 191 -0.07 -16.77 8.73
C GLU A 191 0.08 -15.95 10.03
N LEU A 192 0.71 -14.78 9.92
CA LEU A 192 0.82 -13.81 10.99
C LEU A 192 -0.54 -13.14 11.20
N PRO A 193 -1.09 -13.17 12.43
CA PRO A 193 -2.34 -12.50 12.72
C PRO A 193 -2.19 -10.97 12.61
N GLY A 194 -2.94 -10.34 11.72
CA GLY A 194 -2.90 -8.89 11.53
C GLY A 194 -3.57 -8.44 10.24
N LYS A 195 -3.28 -7.19 9.85
CA LYS A 195 -3.89 -6.55 8.67
C LYS A 195 -3.66 -7.35 7.38
N ALA A 196 -2.44 -7.80 7.13
CA ALA A 196 -2.07 -8.52 5.91
C ALA A 196 -2.92 -9.78 5.65
N SER A 197 -2.94 -10.71 6.60
CA SER A 197 -3.71 -11.97 6.50
C SER A 197 -5.22 -11.73 6.47
N ASN A 198 -5.70 -10.73 7.22
CA ASN A 198 -7.10 -10.34 7.23
C ASN A 198 -7.55 -9.75 5.87
N VAL A 199 -6.79 -8.81 5.30
CA VAL A 199 -7.07 -8.23 3.97
C VAL A 199 -6.96 -9.30 2.88
N LYS A 200 -5.92 -10.14 2.91
CA LYS A 200 -5.76 -11.29 2.00
C LYS A 200 -7.02 -12.15 1.96
N TRP A 201 -7.54 -12.51 3.14
CA TRP A 201 -8.75 -13.30 3.27
C TRP A 201 -9.99 -12.58 2.76
N ALA A 202 -10.19 -11.33 3.19
CA ALA A 202 -11.35 -10.54 2.79
C ALA A 202 -11.42 -10.36 1.28
N VAL A 203 -10.31 -9.98 0.64
CA VAL A 203 -10.26 -9.81 -0.83
C VAL A 203 -10.51 -11.14 -1.54
N LYS A 204 -9.99 -12.25 -1.03
CA LYS A 204 -10.29 -13.59 -1.58
C LYS A 204 -11.78 -13.93 -1.50
N GLN A 205 -12.47 -13.57 -0.42
CA GLN A 205 -13.93 -13.75 -0.32
C GLN A 205 -14.69 -12.82 -1.26
N VAL A 206 -14.28 -11.55 -1.37
CA VAL A 206 -14.86 -10.60 -2.34
C VAL A 206 -14.78 -11.16 -3.76
N CYS A 207 -13.62 -11.68 -4.16
CA CYS A 207 -13.39 -12.26 -5.48
C CYS A 207 -14.20 -13.54 -5.73
N LYS A 208 -14.53 -14.29 -4.67
CA LYS A 208 -15.38 -15.49 -4.76
C LYS A 208 -16.87 -15.15 -4.86
N GLU A 209 -17.33 -14.19 -4.07
CA GLU A 209 -18.74 -13.83 -3.98
C GLU A 209 -19.22 -12.95 -5.13
N ASN A 210 -18.31 -12.15 -5.71
CA ASN A 210 -18.65 -11.18 -6.73
C ASN A 210 -18.03 -11.56 -8.06
N LYS A 211 -18.80 -11.40 -9.14
CA LYS A 211 -18.24 -11.43 -10.50
C LYS A 211 -17.41 -10.17 -10.69
N ILE A 212 -16.10 -10.34 -10.68
CA ILE A 212 -15.15 -9.25 -10.90
C ILE A 212 -15.27 -8.77 -12.34
N SER A 213 -15.39 -7.46 -12.51
CA SER A 213 -15.33 -6.78 -13.80
C SER A 213 -14.08 -5.90 -13.87
N ASP A 214 -13.68 -5.55 -15.09
CA ASP A 214 -12.74 -4.48 -15.42
C ASP A 214 -13.19 -3.05 -14.98
N ARG A 215 -14.29 -2.95 -14.23
CA ARG A 215 -14.85 -1.71 -13.68
C ARG A 215 -14.77 -1.63 -12.16
N ASP A 216 -14.19 -2.66 -11.54
CA ASP A 216 -14.11 -2.77 -10.09
C ASP A 216 -12.82 -2.16 -9.56
N VAL A 217 -12.97 -1.20 -8.66
CA VAL A 217 -11.88 -0.63 -7.88
C VAL A 217 -11.99 -1.17 -6.47
N LEU A 218 -10.88 -1.66 -5.95
CA LEU A 218 -10.71 -2.04 -4.56
C LEU A 218 -10.04 -0.87 -3.83
N THR A 219 -10.56 -0.50 -2.67
CA THR A 219 -9.91 0.40 -1.72
C THR A 219 -9.63 -0.39 -0.44
N VAL A 220 -8.37 -0.43 -0.01
CA VAL A 220 -7.98 -0.94 1.30
C VAL A 220 -7.69 0.26 2.18
N CYS A 221 -8.33 0.33 3.34
CA CYS A 221 -8.28 1.51 4.19
C CYS A 221 -8.47 1.10 5.65
N ASP A 222 -7.60 1.56 6.54
CA ASP A 222 -7.72 1.24 7.98
C ASP A 222 -9.07 1.71 8.55
N ALA A 223 -9.59 0.99 9.55
CA ALA A 223 -10.91 1.23 10.11
C ALA A 223 -11.07 2.62 10.77
N ASP A 224 -9.96 3.32 11.05
CA ASP A 224 -9.93 4.63 11.68
C ASP A 224 -9.70 5.79 10.69
N VAL A 225 -9.56 5.48 9.39
CA VAL A 225 -9.29 6.46 8.33
C VAL A 225 -10.59 7.01 7.73
N ILE A 226 -10.70 8.34 7.75
CA ILE A 226 -11.79 9.11 7.16
C ILE A 226 -11.32 9.71 5.83
N MET A 227 -11.85 9.21 4.73
CA MET A 227 -11.56 9.72 3.38
C MET A 227 -12.31 11.02 3.10
N HIS A 228 -11.75 11.86 2.23
CA HIS A 228 -12.47 13.03 1.73
C HIS A 228 -13.76 12.61 0.97
N PRO A 229 -14.90 13.31 1.12
CA PRO A 229 -16.18 12.92 0.50
C PRO A 229 -16.15 12.73 -1.03
N ASN A 230 -15.27 13.48 -1.74
CA ASN A 230 -15.09 13.38 -3.19
C ASN A 230 -13.97 12.37 -3.61
N TYR A 231 -13.34 11.65 -2.68
CA TYR A 231 -12.23 10.73 -2.99
C TYR A 231 -12.64 9.66 -4.02
N PHE A 232 -13.77 8.98 -3.79
CA PHE A 232 -14.24 7.91 -4.65
C PHE A 232 -14.75 8.41 -6.01
N GLU A 233 -15.41 9.58 -6.04
CA GLU A 233 -15.82 10.22 -7.29
C GLU A 233 -14.60 10.62 -8.14
N TYR A 234 -13.56 11.18 -7.51
CA TYR A 234 -12.31 11.50 -8.18
C TYR A 234 -11.71 10.24 -8.82
N ILE A 235 -11.60 9.15 -8.06
CA ILE A 235 -11.08 7.87 -8.57
C ILE A 235 -11.95 7.35 -9.72
N SER A 236 -13.28 7.37 -9.61
CA SER A 236 -14.16 6.97 -10.71
C SER A 236 -13.86 7.77 -11.98
N SER A 237 -13.77 9.09 -11.86
CA SER A 237 -13.49 9.97 -12.99
C SER A 237 -12.14 9.68 -13.62
N GLU A 238 -11.14 9.37 -12.79
CA GLU A 238 -9.78 9.11 -13.25
C GLU A 238 -9.65 7.72 -13.87
N PHE A 239 -10.27 6.72 -13.24
CA PHE A 239 -10.33 5.35 -13.73
C PHE A 239 -10.92 5.31 -15.14
N VAL A 240 -12.04 6.00 -15.38
CA VAL A 240 -12.66 6.11 -16.71
C VAL A 240 -11.73 6.77 -17.73
N LYS A 241 -11.06 7.88 -17.38
CA LYS A 241 -10.08 8.52 -18.26
C LYS A 241 -8.93 7.58 -18.62
N LEU A 242 -8.49 6.74 -17.68
CA LEU A 242 -7.43 5.76 -17.90
C LEU A 242 -7.90 4.45 -18.56
N LYS A 243 -9.19 4.30 -18.87
CA LYS A 243 -9.69 3.20 -19.70
C LYS A 243 -9.28 3.35 -21.16
N GLU A 244 -9.20 4.59 -21.66
CA GLU A 244 -8.88 4.88 -23.07
C GLU A 244 -7.58 4.20 -23.53
N ASP A 245 -6.57 4.17 -22.66
CA ASP A 245 -5.26 3.55 -22.94
C ASP A 245 -4.97 2.30 -22.10
N LYS A 246 -6.00 1.75 -21.45
CA LYS A 246 -5.95 0.61 -20.52
C LYS A 246 -5.01 0.78 -19.31
N SER A 247 -4.53 1.99 -19.02
CA SER A 247 -3.61 2.20 -17.90
C SER A 247 -4.28 2.16 -16.53
N HIS A 248 -5.62 2.18 -16.46
CA HIS A 248 -6.37 1.96 -15.23
C HIS A 248 -5.99 0.64 -14.55
N LEU A 249 -5.79 -0.45 -15.31
CA LEU A 249 -5.40 -1.78 -14.80
C LEU A 249 -3.99 -1.81 -14.15
N HIS A 250 -3.20 -0.76 -14.32
CA HIS A 250 -1.83 -0.65 -13.81
C HIS A 250 -1.63 0.64 -13.00
N THR A 251 -2.68 1.16 -12.39
CA THR A 251 -2.62 2.39 -11.59
C THR A 251 -3.14 2.10 -10.19
N MET A 252 -2.38 2.49 -9.16
CA MET A 252 -2.84 2.57 -7.79
C MET A 252 -3.04 4.04 -7.42
N TRP A 253 -4.07 4.37 -6.65
CA TRP A 253 -4.39 5.73 -6.23
C TRP A 253 -4.18 5.87 -4.73
N GLN A 254 -3.47 6.92 -4.31
CA GLN A 254 -3.26 7.20 -2.90
C GLN A 254 -3.54 8.66 -2.59
N ALA A 255 -4.30 8.86 -1.51
CA ALA A 255 -4.44 10.15 -0.86
C ALA A 255 -3.33 10.35 0.18
N PRO A 256 -2.85 11.59 0.40
CA PRO A 256 -1.96 11.86 1.50
C PRO A 256 -2.69 11.57 2.82
N GLN A 257 -2.13 10.64 3.60
CA GLN A 257 -2.68 10.26 4.89
C GLN A 257 -2.15 11.16 6.00
N LEU A 258 -3.07 11.80 6.72
CA LEU A 258 -2.79 12.82 7.70
C LEU A 258 -3.38 12.38 9.05
N PRO A 259 -2.56 12.08 10.08
CA PRO A 259 -3.05 11.59 11.37
C PRO A 259 -3.64 12.73 12.21
N TRP A 260 -4.67 13.39 11.66
CA TRP A 260 -5.22 14.63 12.16
C TRP A 260 -6.58 14.49 12.86
N ARG A 261 -7.17 13.29 12.89
CA ARG A 261 -8.52 13.05 13.46
C ARG A 261 -8.62 13.48 14.92
N ASN A 262 -7.63 13.15 15.73
CA ASN A 262 -7.52 13.49 17.16
C ASN A 262 -6.26 14.35 17.44
N PHE A 263 -5.82 15.16 16.48
CA PHE A 263 -4.53 15.86 16.57
C PHE A 263 -4.42 16.73 17.82
N TYR A 264 -5.43 17.55 18.10
CA TYR A 264 -5.42 18.48 19.23
C TYR A 264 -5.58 17.78 20.59
N GLU A 265 -6.13 16.57 20.61
CA GLU A 265 -6.34 15.73 21.80
C GLU A 265 -5.12 14.85 22.10
N SER A 266 -4.24 14.67 21.11
CA SER A 266 -3.08 13.79 21.21
C SER A 266 -1.93 14.42 22.01
N PRO A 267 -1.12 13.61 22.71
CA PRO A 267 0.05 14.10 23.44
C PRO A 267 1.10 14.67 22.48
N VAL A 268 2.01 15.48 23.01
CA VAL A 268 3.06 16.18 22.22
C VAL A 268 3.83 15.21 21.31
N VAL A 269 4.20 14.03 21.81
CA VAL A 269 4.91 13.02 21.01
C VAL A 269 4.15 12.60 19.77
N SER A 270 2.86 12.31 19.92
CA SER A 270 1.99 11.86 18.83
C SER A 270 1.73 12.99 17.84
N ARG A 271 1.60 14.24 18.31
CA ARG A 271 1.45 15.42 17.44
C ARG A 271 2.71 15.73 16.63
N VAL A 272 3.87 15.72 17.27
CA VAL A 272 5.16 15.95 16.58
C VAL A 272 5.37 14.88 15.53
N TRP A 273 5.14 13.62 15.88
CA TRP A 273 5.20 12.53 14.91
C TRP A 273 4.16 12.71 13.80
N GLY A 274 2.92 13.04 14.16
CA GLY A 274 1.84 13.24 13.19
C GLY A 274 2.17 14.32 12.16
N TYR A 275 2.83 15.41 12.59
CA TYR A 275 3.34 16.43 11.67
C TYR A 275 4.45 15.90 10.75
N ILE A 276 5.42 15.16 11.29
CA ILE A 276 6.51 14.57 10.52
C ILE A 276 5.95 13.56 9.49
N SER A 277 5.05 12.66 9.90
CA SER A 277 4.44 11.69 8.99
C SER A 277 3.57 12.37 7.94
N SER A 278 2.85 13.45 8.29
CA SER A 278 2.11 14.23 7.30
C SER A 278 3.01 14.83 6.23
N LEU A 279 4.20 15.35 6.60
CA LEU A 279 5.16 15.85 5.63
C LEU A 279 5.71 14.74 4.74
N TRP A 280 6.00 13.56 5.30
CA TRP A 280 6.48 12.42 4.53
C TRP A 280 5.42 11.90 3.55
N GLU A 281 4.20 11.68 4.01
CA GLU A 281 3.11 11.20 3.16
C GLU A 281 2.71 12.23 2.11
N PHE A 282 2.53 13.49 2.50
CA PHE A 282 2.15 14.53 1.56
C PHE A 282 3.26 14.79 0.53
N GLY A 283 4.51 14.90 0.96
CA GLY A 283 5.66 15.11 0.08
C GLY A 283 5.92 13.90 -0.82
N GLY A 284 5.80 12.68 -0.29
CA GLY A 284 5.93 11.42 -1.04
C GLY A 284 4.90 11.31 -2.14
N VAL A 285 3.61 11.43 -1.81
CA VAL A 285 2.50 11.40 -2.78
C VAL A 285 2.65 12.51 -3.82
N SER A 286 3.00 13.73 -3.40
CA SER A 286 3.23 14.86 -4.32
C SER A 286 4.41 14.63 -5.26
N SER A 287 5.47 13.97 -4.79
CA SER A 287 6.68 13.71 -5.60
C SER A 287 6.38 12.93 -6.88
N VAL A 288 5.34 12.07 -6.85
CA VAL A 288 4.90 11.27 -7.99
C VAL A 288 4.42 12.15 -9.15
N MET A 289 3.86 13.33 -8.87
CA MET A 289 3.47 14.32 -9.88
C MET A 289 4.66 14.85 -10.67
N TYR A 290 5.85 14.83 -10.06
CA TYR A 290 7.10 15.34 -10.62
C TYR A 290 8.01 14.21 -11.11
N GLY A 291 7.45 13.02 -11.32
CA GLY A 291 8.15 11.87 -11.89
C GLY A 291 9.04 11.12 -10.90
N TRP A 292 8.91 11.36 -9.60
CA TRP A 292 9.51 10.53 -8.55
C TRP A 292 8.59 9.34 -8.20
N HIS A 293 8.97 8.58 -7.19
CA HIS A 293 8.30 7.36 -6.80
C HIS A 293 7.88 7.42 -5.33
N HIS A 294 6.71 6.86 -5.07
CA HIS A 294 6.16 6.63 -3.74
C HIS A 294 5.51 5.25 -3.78
N MET A 295 5.60 4.49 -2.68
CA MET A 295 4.87 3.23 -2.54
C MET A 295 3.52 3.50 -1.90
N VAL A 296 2.56 2.58 -2.06
CA VAL A 296 1.28 2.76 -1.40
C VAL A 296 1.41 2.54 0.11
N PHE A 297 0.73 3.36 0.91
CA PHE A 297 0.82 3.33 2.37
C PHE A 297 -0.56 3.49 3.02
N SER A 298 -0.87 2.59 3.95
CA SER A 298 -2.05 2.50 4.82
C SER A 298 -3.42 2.49 4.11
N ALA A 299 -3.76 3.53 3.34
CA ALA A 299 -5.03 3.67 2.63
C ALA A 299 -4.84 4.03 1.14
N TYR A 300 -5.24 3.11 0.26
CA TYR A 300 -5.04 3.24 -1.19
C TYR A 300 -6.10 2.46 -1.97
N SER A 301 -6.22 2.80 -3.25
CA SER A 301 -7.12 2.13 -4.18
C SER A 301 -6.34 1.51 -5.35
N LEU A 302 -6.83 0.39 -5.86
CA LEU A 302 -6.25 -0.34 -6.99
C LEU A 302 -7.35 -1.09 -7.75
N PRO A 303 -7.15 -1.45 -9.03
CA PRO A 303 -8.09 -2.31 -9.75
C PRO A 303 -8.24 -3.65 -9.04
N LEU A 304 -9.48 -4.09 -8.83
CA LEU A 304 -9.74 -5.38 -8.17
C LEU A 304 -9.18 -6.56 -9.00
N GLU A 305 -9.15 -6.42 -10.32
CA GLU A 305 -8.51 -7.38 -11.22
C GLU A 305 -7.00 -7.50 -10.95
N LEU A 306 -6.30 -6.37 -10.80
CA LEU A 306 -4.87 -6.37 -10.43
C LEU A 306 -4.67 -7.05 -9.08
N ALA A 307 -5.50 -6.72 -8.09
CA ALA A 307 -5.43 -7.32 -6.76
C ALA A 307 -5.62 -8.85 -6.79
N ARG A 308 -6.56 -9.34 -7.60
CA ARG A 308 -6.81 -10.78 -7.80
C ARG A 308 -5.63 -11.47 -8.48
N ASP A 309 -5.17 -10.93 -9.60
CA ASP A 309 -4.18 -11.61 -10.46
C ASP A 309 -2.79 -11.66 -9.82
N VAL A 310 -2.43 -10.60 -9.08
CA VAL A 310 -1.17 -10.53 -8.34
C VAL A 310 -1.22 -11.40 -7.08
N GLU A 311 -2.39 -11.53 -6.45
CA GLU A 311 -2.53 -11.96 -5.05
C GLU A 311 -1.68 -11.04 -4.14
N CYS A 312 -2.02 -9.75 -4.10
CA CYS A 312 -1.16 -8.69 -3.56
C CYS A 312 -0.72 -8.85 -2.09
N TRP A 313 -1.47 -9.58 -1.27
CA TRP A 313 -1.18 -9.71 0.16
C TRP A 313 -0.75 -11.12 0.51
N ASP A 314 0.36 -11.22 1.23
CA ASP A 314 0.86 -12.46 1.82
C ASP A 314 0.67 -12.41 3.34
N GLY A 315 0.21 -13.53 3.91
CA GLY A 315 -0.24 -13.63 5.29
C GLY A 315 0.89 -13.62 6.31
N ASP A 316 2.14 -13.73 5.87
CA ASP A 316 3.36 -13.71 6.68
C ASP A 316 4.12 -12.37 6.61
N VAL A 317 3.56 -11.36 5.93
CA VAL A 317 4.16 -10.03 5.77
C VAL A 317 3.49 -9.01 6.71
N ILE A 318 4.29 -8.11 7.30
CA ILE A 318 3.80 -7.09 8.24
C ILE A 318 3.60 -5.73 7.56
N ALA A 319 4.46 -5.35 6.61
CA ALA A 319 4.34 -4.09 5.84
C ALA A 319 3.57 -4.34 4.54
N GLU A 320 2.31 -4.74 4.69
CA GLU A 320 1.52 -5.36 3.62
C GLU A 320 1.17 -4.41 2.47
N ASP A 321 1.16 -3.11 2.73
CA ASP A 321 0.88 -2.03 1.79
C ASP A 321 2.05 -1.81 0.83
N HIS A 322 3.27 -1.61 1.35
CA HIS A 322 4.48 -1.57 0.53
C HIS A 322 4.68 -2.89 -0.23
N HIS A 323 4.43 -4.01 0.44
CA HIS A 323 4.51 -5.33 -0.18
C HIS A 323 3.53 -5.50 -1.34
N ALA A 324 2.27 -5.10 -1.16
CA ALA A 324 1.25 -5.13 -2.21
C ALA A 324 1.66 -4.29 -3.43
N PHE A 325 2.22 -3.10 -3.21
CA PHE A 325 2.75 -2.28 -4.31
C PHE A 325 3.91 -2.97 -5.03
N LEU A 326 4.90 -3.48 -4.29
CA LEU A 326 6.07 -4.12 -4.87
C LEU A 326 5.69 -5.41 -5.63
N LYS A 327 4.84 -6.28 -5.08
CA LYS A 327 4.29 -7.45 -5.78
C LYS A 327 3.60 -7.04 -7.07
N ALA A 328 2.73 -6.03 -7.04
CA ALA A 328 2.03 -5.57 -8.23
C ALA A 328 2.99 -4.98 -9.28
N TRP A 329 4.02 -4.26 -8.84
CA TRP A 329 5.06 -3.72 -9.72
C TRP A 329 5.88 -4.83 -10.39
N PHE A 330 6.35 -5.82 -9.62
CA PHE A 330 7.06 -6.98 -10.15
C PHE A 330 6.17 -7.87 -11.01
N TYR A 331 4.87 -7.96 -10.71
CA TYR A 331 3.91 -8.64 -11.57
C TYR A 331 3.80 -7.96 -12.94
N SER A 332 3.75 -6.63 -13.00
CA SER A 332 3.82 -5.93 -14.27
C SER A 332 5.11 -6.24 -15.03
N ALA A 333 6.26 -6.27 -14.36
CA ALA A 333 7.54 -6.66 -14.95
C ALA A 333 7.51 -8.10 -15.49
N TYR A 334 6.89 -9.01 -14.74
CA TYR A 334 6.69 -10.41 -15.13
C TYR A 334 5.81 -10.52 -16.37
N MET A 335 4.68 -9.82 -16.42
CA MET A 335 3.80 -9.80 -17.59
C MET A 335 4.49 -9.22 -18.83
N MET A 336 5.31 -8.19 -18.67
CA MET A 336 6.14 -7.65 -19.76
C MET A 336 7.17 -8.67 -20.27
N SER A 337 7.74 -9.50 -19.39
CA SER A 337 8.75 -10.50 -19.76
C SER A 337 8.17 -11.68 -20.56
N GLN A 338 6.87 -11.95 -20.42
CA GLN A 338 6.18 -13.05 -21.10
C GLN A 338 5.57 -12.64 -22.46
N LYS A 339 5.75 -11.39 -22.86
CA LYS A 339 5.04 -10.79 -23.98
C LYS A 339 5.46 -11.42 -25.33
N LYS A 340 4.48 -11.70 -26.21
CA LYS A 340 4.70 -11.96 -27.65
C LYS A 340 4.60 -10.63 -28.43
N GLU A 341 5.25 -10.53 -29.60
CA GLU A 341 5.40 -9.26 -30.36
C GLU A 341 4.08 -8.50 -30.62
N GLU A 342 2.94 -9.20 -30.67
CA GLU A 342 1.62 -8.66 -31.02
C GLU A 342 0.78 -8.14 -29.84
N ASP A 343 1.19 -8.37 -28.58
CA ASP A 343 0.37 -7.96 -27.42
C ASP A 343 0.43 -6.43 -27.16
N VAL A 344 -0.58 -5.89 -26.48
CA VAL A 344 -0.48 -4.54 -25.89
C VAL A 344 0.58 -4.60 -24.79
N VAL A 345 1.56 -3.69 -24.79
CA VAL A 345 2.64 -3.68 -23.78
C VAL A 345 2.03 -3.44 -22.38
N PRO A 346 2.12 -4.40 -21.44
CA PRO A 346 1.71 -4.16 -20.05
C PRO A 346 2.53 -3.01 -19.48
N ARG A 347 1.91 -2.11 -18.71
CA ARG A 347 2.64 -1.00 -18.09
C ARG A 347 3.08 -1.39 -16.69
N LEU A 348 4.22 -0.84 -16.25
CA LEU A 348 4.59 -0.89 -14.84
C LEU A 348 3.48 -0.25 -14.01
N VAL A 349 3.13 -0.90 -12.90
CA VAL A 349 2.25 -0.29 -11.90
C VAL A 349 2.84 1.04 -11.47
N ARG A 350 1.97 2.06 -11.44
CA ARG A 350 2.31 3.40 -10.96
C ARG A 350 1.35 3.81 -9.86
N VAL A 351 1.86 4.61 -8.93
CA VAL A 351 0.99 5.37 -8.03
C VAL A 351 0.52 6.62 -8.76
N LYS A 352 -0.70 7.04 -8.49
CA LYS A 352 -1.21 8.35 -8.83
C LYS A 352 -1.74 9.05 -7.59
N PRO A 353 -1.42 10.33 -7.44
CA PRO A 353 -1.83 11.09 -6.27
C PRO A 353 -3.31 11.48 -6.37
N VAL A 354 -4.02 11.30 -5.27
CA VAL A 354 -5.33 11.91 -5.03
C VAL A 354 -5.09 13.01 -4.02
N MET A 355 -4.93 14.26 -4.42
CA MET A 355 -4.58 15.37 -3.52
C MET A 355 -5.79 15.86 -2.70
N LEU A 356 -6.57 14.92 -2.17
CA LEU A 356 -7.63 15.10 -1.21
C LEU A 356 -7.21 14.41 0.10
N PRO A 357 -7.38 15.03 1.28
CA PRO A 357 -6.84 14.50 2.51
C PRO A 357 -7.58 13.23 2.98
N ALA A 358 -6.82 12.21 3.40
CA ALA A 358 -7.32 11.08 4.18
C ALA A 358 -6.90 11.27 5.64
N LYS A 359 -7.86 11.34 6.57
CA LYS A 359 -7.59 11.62 7.99
C LYS A 359 -7.53 10.34 8.80
N SER A 360 -6.39 10.04 9.41
CA SER A 360 -6.20 8.92 10.34
C SER A 360 -6.11 9.39 11.79
N THR A 361 -6.09 8.44 12.73
CA THR A 361 -5.99 8.70 14.16
C THR A 361 -4.54 8.58 14.63
N SER A 362 -4.08 9.59 15.37
CA SER A 362 -2.81 9.50 16.08
C SER A 362 -2.94 8.58 17.30
N VAL A 363 -1.89 7.83 17.60
CA VAL A 363 -1.83 6.98 18.81
C VAL A 363 -2.05 7.84 20.06
N ASN A 364 -3.08 7.50 20.83
CA ASN A 364 -3.42 8.17 22.07
C ASN A 364 -3.95 7.16 23.09
N SER A 365 -3.13 6.85 24.09
CA SER A 365 -3.49 5.90 25.14
C SER A 365 -4.46 6.54 26.13
N PRO A 366 -5.58 5.89 26.46
CA PRO A 366 -6.52 6.41 27.45
C PRO A 366 -6.01 6.28 28.89
N VAL A 367 -4.91 5.54 29.11
CA VAL A 367 -4.39 5.21 30.45
C VAL A 367 -3.57 6.36 31.05
N SER A 368 -2.60 6.89 30.30
CA SER A 368 -1.68 7.93 30.77
C SER A 368 -0.90 8.59 29.63
N TYR A 369 -0.26 9.71 29.90
CA TYR A 369 0.65 10.36 28.95
C TYR A 369 1.82 9.44 28.51
N TRP A 370 2.38 8.65 29.44
CA TRP A 370 3.53 7.78 29.16
C TRP A 370 3.15 6.50 28.42
N SER A 371 1.96 5.96 28.64
CA SER A 371 1.50 4.81 27.87
C SER A 371 1.33 5.15 26.38
N SER A 372 1.00 6.41 26.03
CA SER A 372 1.03 6.87 24.64
C SER A 372 2.42 6.81 24.00
N TRP A 373 3.49 7.07 24.78
CA TRP A 373 4.86 6.88 24.29
C TRP A 373 5.18 5.41 24.03
N GLU A 374 4.76 4.53 24.94
CA GLU A 374 4.96 3.09 24.79
C GLU A 374 4.20 2.54 23.59
N GLU A 375 2.92 2.84 23.45
CA GLU A 375 2.09 2.42 22.32
C GLU A 375 2.65 2.95 20.99
N ARG A 376 3.10 4.20 20.97
CA ARG A 376 3.76 4.79 19.80
C ARG A 376 5.07 4.09 19.47
N TRP A 377 5.87 3.73 20.48
CA TRP A 377 7.08 2.94 20.28
C TRP A 377 6.78 1.55 19.69
N GLN A 378 5.72 0.89 20.16
CA GLN A 378 5.28 -0.38 19.59
C GLN A 378 4.88 -0.22 18.11
N GLN A 379 4.16 0.86 17.78
CA GLN A 379 3.82 1.18 16.39
C GLN A 379 5.07 1.46 15.54
N ALA A 380 6.03 2.23 16.06
CA ALA A 380 7.29 2.51 15.36
C ALA A 380 8.11 1.24 15.08
N LYS A 381 8.15 0.29 16.02
CA LYS A 381 8.79 -1.02 15.81
C LYS A 381 8.12 -1.81 14.69
N ARG A 382 6.79 -1.79 14.59
CA ARG A 382 6.07 -2.44 13.48
C ARG A 382 6.40 -1.77 12.14
N HIS A 383 6.40 -0.45 12.07
CA HIS A 383 6.77 0.25 10.83
C HIS A 383 8.23 -0.02 10.42
N ALA A 384 9.15 -0.15 11.39
CA ALA A 384 10.54 -0.49 11.11
C ALA A 384 10.71 -1.88 10.46
N GLN A 385 9.73 -2.79 10.63
CA GLN A 385 9.74 -4.09 9.96
C GLN A 385 9.52 -3.96 8.44
N GLY A 386 9.08 -2.81 7.93
CA GLY A 386 9.06 -2.51 6.50
C GLY A 386 10.42 -2.61 5.82
N VAL A 387 11.53 -2.61 6.57
CA VAL A 387 12.86 -2.94 6.03
C VAL A 387 12.92 -4.36 5.40
N ALA A 388 12.01 -5.26 5.78
CA ALA A 388 11.87 -6.57 5.15
C ALA A 388 11.54 -6.46 3.65
N GLU A 389 10.87 -5.39 3.21
CA GLU A 389 10.53 -5.18 1.81
C GLU A 389 11.76 -4.93 0.93
N VAL A 390 12.85 -4.41 1.50
CA VAL A 390 14.15 -4.36 0.81
C VAL A 390 14.66 -5.78 0.50
N SER A 391 14.41 -6.73 1.40
CA SER A 391 14.79 -8.14 1.21
C SER A 391 13.92 -8.79 0.14
N TYR A 392 12.60 -8.55 0.17
CA TYR A 392 11.67 -9.03 -0.85
C TYR A 392 12.04 -8.47 -2.24
N ALA A 393 12.22 -7.16 -2.36
CA ALA A 393 12.57 -6.51 -3.61
C ALA A 393 13.91 -7.01 -4.17
N ALA A 394 14.92 -7.22 -3.30
CA ALA A 394 16.20 -7.79 -3.71
C ALA A 394 16.06 -9.23 -4.22
N LEU A 395 15.24 -10.06 -3.57
CA LEU A 395 14.98 -11.44 -4.00
C LEU A 395 14.23 -11.48 -5.34
N ALA A 396 13.17 -10.69 -5.47
CA ALA A 396 12.39 -10.59 -6.71
C ALA A 396 13.23 -10.07 -7.87
N ALA A 397 14.07 -9.05 -7.63
CA ALA A 397 15.00 -8.54 -8.64
C ALA A 397 16.07 -9.56 -9.02
N TRP A 398 16.61 -10.33 -8.05
CA TRP A 398 17.56 -11.41 -8.32
C TRP A 398 16.96 -12.47 -9.26
N ASP A 399 15.76 -12.96 -8.94
CA ASP A 399 15.10 -13.98 -9.77
C ASP A 399 14.67 -13.43 -11.13
N MET A 400 14.23 -12.18 -11.19
CA MET A 400 13.91 -11.50 -12.45
C MET A 400 15.14 -11.43 -13.36
N LEU A 401 16.29 -10.99 -12.84
CA LEU A 401 17.53 -10.89 -13.61
C LEU A 401 18.09 -12.26 -13.99
N GLY A 402 17.81 -13.31 -13.20
CA GLY A 402 18.18 -14.68 -13.52
C GLY A 402 17.26 -15.36 -14.55
N SER A 403 15.99 -14.93 -14.63
CA SER A 403 14.95 -15.60 -15.44
C SER A 403 14.64 -14.89 -16.74
N VAL A 404 14.96 -13.60 -16.85
CA VAL A 404 14.67 -12.78 -18.03
C VAL A 404 15.99 -12.29 -18.64
N PRO A 405 16.23 -12.48 -19.95
CA PRO A 405 17.43 -11.98 -20.59
C PRO A 405 17.61 -10.46 -20.38
N VAL A 406 18.82 -10.02 -20.03
CA VAL A 406 19.09 -8.60 -19.75
C VAL A 406 18.79 -7.70 -20.95
N THR A 407 18.89 -8.22 -22.17
CA THR A 407 18.53 -7.53 -23.42
C THR A 407 17.04 -7.19 -23.53
N SER A 408 16.18 -7.87 -22.76
CA SER A 408 14.75 -7.59 -22.68
C SER A 408 14.45 -6.35 -21.83
N PHE A 409 15.41 -5.87 -21.03
CA PHE A 409 15.24 -4.68 -20.20
C PHE A 409 15.78 -3.43 -20.91
N GLY A 410 14.88 -2.55 -21.33
CA GLY A 410 15.26 -1.22 -21.82
C GLY A 410 15.80 -0.33 -20.70
N ILE A 411 16.58 0.70 -21.05
CA ILE A 411 17.14 1.69 -20.10
C ILE A 411 16.05 2.30 -19.20
N ARG A 412 14.86 2.55 -19.76
CA ARG A 412 13.70 3.05 -19.00
C ARG A 412 13.26 2.09 -17.89
N PHE A 413 13.28 0.79 -18.14
CA PHE A 413 12.92 -0.21 -17.12
C PHE A 413 13.94 -0.22 -15.99
N MET A 414 15.23 -0.25 -16.31
CA MET A 414 16.31 -0.21 -15.31
C MET A 414 16.25 1.06 -14.45
N TRP A 415 15.93 2.20 -15.07
CA TRP A 415 15.73 3.45 -14.36
C TRP A 415 14.52 3.41 -13.41
N MET A 416 13.42 2.78 -13.83
CA MET A 416 12.24 2.59 -12.97
C MET A 416 12.51 1.64 -11.81
N LEU A 417 13.24 0.54 -12.07
CA LEU A 417 13.68 -0.39 -11.01
C LEU A 417 14.54 0.32 -9.98
N PHE A 418 15.50 1.15 -10.42
CA PHE A 418 16.32 1.97 -9.53
C PHE A 418 15.46 2.92 -8.69
N LYS A 419 14.48 3.58 -9.30
CA LYS A 419 13.59 4.50 -8.57
C LYS A 419 12.71 3.80 -7.54
N VAL A 420 12.20 2.60 -7.84
CA VAL A 420 11.45 1.79 -6.88
C VAL A 420 12.34 1.31 -5.73
N ALA A 421 13.60 0.96 -6.01
CA ALA A 421 14.56 0.57 -4.99
C ALA A 421 15.06 1.75 -4.12
N ALA A 422 14.94 2.98 -4.62
CA ALA A 422 15.36 4.20 -3.94
C ALA A 422 14.23 4.92 -3.19
N ALA A 423 12.97 4.59 -3.50
CA ALA A 423 11.79 4.99 -2.75
C ALA A 423 11.65 4.11 -1.49
#